data_AF-A0A6M0BIB9-F1
#
_entry.id   AF-A0A6M0BIB9-F1
#
_cell.length_a   1.000
_cell.length_b   1.000
_cell.length_c   1.000
_cell.angle_alpha   90.00
_cell.angle_beta   90.00
_cell.angle_gamma   90.00
#
_symmetry.space_group_name_H-M   'P 1'
#
loop_
_entity.id
_entity.type
_entity.pdbx_description
1 polymer ?
#
loop_
_entity_poly.entity_id
_entity_poly.type
_entity_poly.pdbx_seq_one_letter_code
_entity_poly.pdbx_strand_id
1 'polypeptide(L)'
;MNIKLSSNNVKNYLINSGICQQHNLESVNIDILEVIGSELECSRIFFLRTLSDFNIVLKQEHYNYIDGIKNKVLNEWQLQKFLQFTPGLDYTASLCLEILRFDKNNSILIYKCPKDYLNLRDYYLTYKAFSTKIPELVGLSLASLHKETMVNPESHNFLNKSVGEKLCYEFPYPFYLRPIITPETFFISPSESMKFMKLYQRDESMNNVVKKLISEHNHYCLTNNSSCLDNILIPREWENMLLQSKQFDNNLIKIINWDNCSWGDPAFDLGTVIADYFSLWLNSIFLHPALPLEKSFQLAVIPLEAIQPSVLALLKGYISKFPEIIKYYPCFLERVIQFTGLALIYKIITMINSFKGLNNQGIFILKLSHNMLCNPEKSLKSLLPNLKELAW
;
A
#
# COMPACT_ATOMS: atom_id res chain seq x y z
N MET A 1 26.28 7.30 -6.81
CA MET A 1 25.88 5.93 -7.20
C MET A 1 26.95 5.39 -8.13
N ASN A 2 27.70 4.37 -7.70
CA ASN A 2 28.87 3.88 -8.45
C ASN A 2 28.54 2.62 -9.27
N ILE A 3 27.50 1.88 -8.90
CA ILE A 3 27.08 0.63 -9.55
C ILE A 3 25.58 0.67 -9.83
N LYS A 4 25.20 0.38 -11.08
CA LYS A 4 23.79 0.15 -11.48
C LYS A 4 23.56 -1.35 -11.62
N LEU A 5 22.67 -1.91 -10.82
CA LEU A 5 22.36 -3.34 -10.85
C LEU A 5 21.55 -3.72 -12.08
N SER A 6 21.79 -4.94 -12.55
CA SER A 6 21.09 -5.65 -13.63
C SER A 6 21.12 -7.16 -13.36
N SER A 7 20.36 -7.94 -14.14
CA SER A 7 20.41 -9.42 -14.10
C SER A 7 21.84 -9.95 -14.25
N ASN A 8 22.68 -9.24 -15.01
CA ASN A 8 24.03 -9.70 -15.35
C ASN A 8 25.03 -9.49 -14.21
N ASN A 9 24.84 -8.49 -13.34
CA ASN A 9 25.83 -8.13 -12.32
C ASN A 9 25.35 -8.34 -10.87
N VAL A 10 24.04 -8.56 -10.64
CA VAL A 10 23.49 -8.68 -9.28
C VAL A 10 24.08 -9.86 -8.50
N LYS A 11 24.33 -11.00 -9.16
CA LYS A 11 25.00 -12.16 -8.51
C LYS A 11 26.41 -11.81 -8.06
N ASN A 12 27.20 -11.22 -8.95
CA ASN A 12 28.58 -10.80 -8.64
C ASN A 12 28.61 -9.78 -7.52
N TYR A 13 27.65 -8.84 -7.48
CA TYR A 13 27.52 -7.89 -6.39
C TYR A 13 27.25 -8.58 -5.05
N LEU A 14 26.33 -9.56 -5.00
CA LEU A 14 26.06 -10.35 -3.78
C LEU A 14 27.27 -11.17 -3.30
N ILE A 15 28.06 -11.71 -4.23
CA ILE A 15 29.30 -12.45 -3.92
C ILE A 15 30.36 -11.50 -3.38
N ASN A 16 30.64 -10.41 -4.10
CA ASN A 16 31.67 -9.44 -3.73
C ASN A 16 31.34 -8.68 -2.42
N SER A 17 30.06 -8.56 -2.09
CA SER A 17 29.61 -8.00 -0.81
C SER A 17 29.64 -9.03 0.33
N GLY A 18 29.99 -10.29 0.08
CA GLY A 18 30.07 -11.34 1.11
C GLY A 18 28.71 -11.80 1.64
N ILE A 19 27.61 -11.43 0.98
CA ILE A 19 26.24 -11.82 1.38
C ILE A 19 25.94 -13.25 0.93
N CYS A 20 26.48 -13.65 -0.22
CA CYS A 20 26.32 -14.99 -0.77
C CYS A 20 27.68 -15.57 -1.16
N GLN A 21 27.81 -16.88 -1.05
CA GLN A 21 28.92 -17.61 -1.64
C GLN A 21 28.57 -18.02 -3.06
N GLN A 22 29.58 -18.26 -3.91
CA GLN A 22 29.37 -18.57 -5.32
C GLN A 22 28.44 -19.79 -5.53
N HIS A 23 28.67 -20.86 -4.76
CA HIS A 23 27.86 -22.07 -4.83
C HIS A 23 26.37 -21.86 -4.48
N ASN A 24 26.04 -20.83 -3.69
CA ASN A 24 24.65 -20.51 -3.34
C ASN A 24 23.86 -19.88 -4.49
N LEU A 25 24.54 -19.42 -5.56
CA LEU A 25 23.95 -18.62 -6.63
C LEU A 25 24.02 -19.28 -8.02
N GLU A 26 24.68 -20.45 -8.14
CA GLU A 26 24.90 -21.17 -9.40
C GLU A 26 23.59 -21.61 -10.08
N SER A 27 22.58 -22.01 -9.30
CA SER A 27 21.26 -22.45 -9.78
C SER A 27 20.12 -21.44 -9.49
N VAL A 28 20.45 -20.24 -9.01
CA VAL A 28 19.46 -19.23 -8.61
C VAL A 28 18.87 -18.53 -9.82
N ASN A 29 17.54 -18.58 -9.93
CA ASN A 29 16.77 -17.77 -10.86
C ASN A 29 16.59 -16.35 -10.28
N ILE A 30 16.80 -15.36 -11.15
CA ILE A 30 16.61 -13.95 -10.82
C ILE A 30 15.33 -13.50 -11.51
N ASP A 31 14.33 -13.17 -10.72
CA ASP A 31 13.15 -12.48 -11.19
C ASP A 31 13.43 -10.98 -11.03
N ILE A 32 13.53 -10.25 -12.15
CA ILE A 32 13.59 -8.79 -12.12
C ILE A 32 12.16 -8.28 -12.08
N LEU A 33 11.81 -7.64 -10.98
CA LEU A 33 10.56 -6.90 -10.86
C LEU A 33 10.90 -5.43 -11.10
N GLU A 34 10.82 -5.02 -12.36
CA GLU A 34 10.66 -3.59 -12.63
C GLU A 34 9.22 -3.24 -12.28
N VAL A 35 9.04 -2.48 -11.21
CA VAL A 35 7.74 -1.89 -10.89
C VAL A 35 7.53 -0.75 -11.89
N ILE A 36 7.02 -1.11 -13.08
CA ILE A 36 6.63 -0.16 -14.12
C ILE A 36 5.18 0.20 -13.82
N GLY A 37 4.95 1.25 -13.03
CA GLY A 37 3.57 1.53 -12.58
C GLY A 37 3.23 2.96 -12.22
N SER A 38 4.17 3.78 -11.76
CA SER A 38 3.85 5.15 -11.41
C SER A 38 5.05 6.06 -11.53
N GLU A 39 4.82 7.33 -11.88
CA GLU A 39 5.80 8.43 -11.80
C GLU A 39 6.43 8.60 -10.40
N LEU A 40 5.99 7.81 -9.42
CA LEU A 40 6.34 7.85 -8.01
C LEU A 40 7.30 6.73 -7.57
N GLU A 41 7.58 5.73 -8.40
CA GLU A 41 8.37 4.56 -8.02
C GLU A 41 9.80 4.63 -8.60
N CYS A 42 10.73 5.05 -7.75
CA CYS A 42 12.13 5.29 -8.10
C CYS A 42 13.05 4.09 -7.79
N SER A 43 12.55 2.87 -7.62
CA SER A 43 13.39 1.73 -7.20
C SER A 43 13.25 0.51 -8.11
N ARG A 44 14.37 -0.12 -8.45
CA ARG A 44 14.42 -1.44 -9.08
C ARG A 44 14.47 -2.52 -8.02
N ILE A 45 13.66 -3.56 -8.18
CA ILE A 45 13.59 -4.68 -7.25
C ILE A 45 14.08 -5.94 -7.95
N PHE A 46 15.05 -6.61 -7.33
CA PHE A 46 15.56 -7.92 -7.76
C PHE A 46 15.12 -8.94 -6.73
N PHE A 47 14.38 -9.96 -7.17
CA PHE A 47 13.98 -11.08 -6.33
C PHE A 47 14.77 -12.32 -6.72
N LEU A 48 15.53 -12.86 -5.76
CA LEU A 48 16.39 -14.02 -5.97
C LEU A 48 15.88 -15.20 -5.15
N ARG A 49 15.50 -16.26 -5.87
CA ARG A 49 15.06 -17.53 -5.28
C ARG A 49 16.28 -18.36 -4.92
N THR A 50 16.67 -18.36 -3.66
CA THR A 50 17.84 -19.13 -3.20
C THR A 50 17.47 -20.59 -2.92
N LEU A 51 18.46 -21.46 -2.71
CA LEU A 51 18.22 -22.83 -2.22
C LEU A 51 18.00 -22.89 -0.68
N SER A 52 18.42 -21.86 0.06
CA SER A 52 18.26 -21.75 1.53
C SER A 52 16.80 -21.53 1.96
N ASP A 53 16.51 -21.42 3.25
CA ASP A 53 15.14 -21.23 3.76
C ASP A 53 14.49 -19.87 3.43
N PHE A 54 15.23 -18.95 2.82
CA PHE A 54 14.76 -17.61 2.48
C PHE A 54 15.16 -17.20 1.06
N ASN A 55 14.39 -16.29 0.49
CA ASN A 55 14.72 -15.56 -0.73
C ASN A 55 15.43 -14.25 -0.38
N ILE A 56 16.21 -13.72 -1.32
CA ILE A 56 16.88 -12.43 -1.16
C ILE A 56 16.17 -11.41 -2.05
N VAL A 57 15.85 -10.25 -1.48
CA VAL A 57 15.27 -9.13 -2.23
C VAL A 57 16.23 -7.96 -2.18
N LEU A 58 16.63 -7.46 -3.33
CA LEU A 58 17.44 -6.24 -3.43
C LEU A 58 16.57 -5.13 -3.98
N LYS A 59 16.53 -4.00 -3.28
CA LYS A 59 15.91 -2.76 -3.73
C LYS A 59 17.02 -1.75 -3.99
N GLN A 60 17.12 -1.28 -5.22
CA GLN A 60 18.08 -0.23 -5.59
C GLN A 60 17.36 1.00 -6.11
N GLU A 61 17.64 2.16 -5.50
CA GLU A 61 17.11 3.44 -5.98
C GLU A 61 17.71 3.80 -7.34
N HIS A 62 16.88 4.25 -8.27
CA HIS A 62 17.26 4.73 -9.58
C HIS A 62 17.21 6.25 -9.62
N TYR A 63 18.18 6.85 -10.31
CA TYR A 63 18.22 8.29 -10.55
C TYR A 63 17.05 8.68 -11.47
N ASN A 64 16.14 9.53 -10.99
CA ASN A 64 15.13 10.13 -11.83
C ASN A 64 15.68 11.44 -12.42
N TYR A 65 15.67 11.61 -13.73
CA TYR A 65 16.19 12.81 -14.40
C TYR A 65 15.50 14.10 -13.98
N ILE A 66 14.27 14.01 -13.46
CA ILE A 66 13.44 15.16 -13.08
C ILE A 66 13.67 15.57 -11.61
N ASP A 67 13.79 14.61 -10.69
CA ASP A 67 13.80 14.87 -9.24
C ASP A 67 15.11 14.45 -8.53
N GLY A 68 16.09 13.91 -9.25
CA GLY A 68 17.31 13.37 -8.64
C GLY A 68 17.07 12.09 -7.82
N ILE A 69 17.91 11.87 -6.79
CA ILE A 69 17.75 10.77 -5.82
C ILE A 69 16.84 11.26 -4.70
N LYS A 70 15.72 10.56 -4.45
CA LYS A 70 14.73 10.92 -3.43
C LYS A 70 15.07 10.37 -2.04
N ASN A 71 16.17 9.63 -1.92
CA ASN A 71 16.64 8.96 -0.71
C ASN A 71 15.61 7.98 -0.14
N LYS A 72 14.71 7.45 -0.98
CA LYS A 72 13.63 6.54 -0.57
C LYS A 72 14.15 5.26 0.10
N VAL A 73 15.23 4.69 -0.44
CA VAL A 73 15.84 3.48 0.11
C VAL A 73 16.59 3.77 1.42
N LEU A 74 17.21 4.95 1.52
CA LEU A 74 17.86 5.40 2.76
C LEU A 74 16.83 5.61 3.87
N ASN A 75 15.72 6.27 3.56
CA ASN A 75 14.59 6.53 4.45
C ASN A 75 14.02 5.22 5.02
N GLU A 76 13.77 4.24 4.16
CA GLU A 76 13.31 2.90 4.56
C GLU A 76 14.31 2.20 5.50
N TRP A 77 15.62 2.28 5.23
CA TRP A 77 16.65 1.74 6.12
C TRP A 77 16.71 2.47 7.48
N GLN A 78 16.63 3.80 7.49
CA GLN A 78 16.64 4.60 8.70
C GLN A 78 15.44 4.30 9.59
N LEU A 79 14.24 4.20 9.00
CA LEU A 79 13.03 3.80 9.72
C LEU A 79 13.25 2.46 10.42
N GLN A 80 13.67 1.43 9.69
CA GLN A 80 13.83 0.11 10.30
C GLN A 80 14.87 0.09 11.40
N LYS A 81 15.95 0.86 11.27
CA LYS A 81 16.93 1.03 12.36
C LYS A 81 16.31 1.70 13.58
N PHE A 82 15.52 2.77 13.38
CA PHE A 82 14.79 3.42 14.46
C PHE A 82 13.85 2.43 15.17
N LEU A 83 13.02 1.71 14.41
CA LEU A 83 12.07 0.74 14.97
C LEU A 83 12.78 -0.38 15.77
N GLN A 84 13.93 -0.87 15.31
CA GLN A 84 14.70 -1.91 16.00
C GLN A 84 15.31 -1.45 17.33
N PHE A 85 15.63 -0.17 17.48
CA PHE A 85 16.37 0.35 18.63
C PHE A 85 15.53 1.19 19.58
N THR A 86 14.29 1.51 19.24
CA THR A 86 13.38 2.28 20.09
C THR A 86 12.47 1.35 20.90
N PRO A 87 12.56 1.38 22.25
CA PRO A 87 11.71 0.56 23.11
C PRO A 87 10.22 0.85 22.91
N GLY A 88 9.39 -0.20 22.98
CA GLY A 88 7.94 -0.08 22.85
C GLY A 88 7.43 0.01 21.40
N LEU A 89 8.31 -0.22 20.41
CA LEU A 89 7.96 -0.38 19.00
C LEU A 89 8.21 -1.81 18.49
N ASP A 90 8.30 -2.80 19.39
CA ASP A 90 8.66 -4.17 19.05
C ASP A 90 7.66 -4.83 18.08
N TYR A 91 6.36 -4.58 18.26
CA TYR A 91 5.35 -5.04 17.33
C TYR A 91 5.57 -4.41 15.96
N THR A 92 5.70 -3.08 15.92
CA THR A 92 5.92 -2.34 14.67
C THR A 92 7.20 -2.81 13.95
N ALA A 93 8.31 -2.97 14.66
CA ALA A 93 9.56 -3.47 14.12
C ALA A 93 9.42 -4.88 13.53
N SER A 94 8.65 -5.75 14.18
CA SER A 94 8.43 -7.12 13.71
C SER A 94 7.50 -7.20 12.49
N LEU A 95 6.83 -6.13 12.07
CA LEU A 95 6.12 -6.10 10.79
C LEU A 95 7.09 -5.99 9.59
N CYS A 96 8.31 -5.49 9.80
CA CYS A 96 9.29 -5.34 8.73
C CYS A 96 9.98 -6.67 8.39
N LEU A 97 10.50 -6.76 7.17
CA LEU A 97 11.45 -7.81 6.79
C LEU A 97 12.82 -7.56 7.41
N GLU A 98 13.58 -8.63 7.65
CA GLU A 98 14.94 -8.54 8.16
C GLU A 98 15.87 -7.93 7.10
N ILE A 99 16.53 -6.81 7.42
CA ILE A 99 17.57 -6.21 6.58
C ILE A 99 18.88 -6.97 6.77
N LEU A 100 19.42 -7.51 5.68
CA LEU A 100 20.74 -8.13 5.64
C LEU A 100 21.84 -7.08 5.51
N ARG A 101 21.64 -6.09 4.64
CA ARG A 101 22.64 -5.04 4.38
C ARG A 101 22.02 -3.80 3.74
N PHE A 102 22.60 -2.66 4.05
CA PHE A 102 22.42 -1.41 3.32
C PHE A 102 23.76 -0.91 2.78
N ASP A 103 23.84 -0.67 1.48
CA ASP A 103 24.97 -0.06 0.80
C ASP A 103 24.62 1.38 0.42
N LYS A 104 25.04 2.31 1.29
CA LYS A 104 24.79 3.74 1.15
C LYS A 104 25.36 4.32 -0.15
N ASN A 105 26.50 3.83 -0.63
CA ASN A 105 27.18 4.42 -1.80
C ASN A 105 26.44 4.14 -3.11
N ASN A 106 25.69 3.04 -3.14
CA ASN A 106 24.95 2.58 -4.31
C ASN A 106 23.43 2.63 -4.13
N SER A 107 22.94 3.11 -2.97
CA SER A 107 21.53 3.14 -2.58
C SER A 107 20.85 1.78 -2.74
N ILE A 108 21.50 0.72 -2.26
CA ILE A 108 21.01 -0.67 -2.32
C ILE A 108 20.64 -1.13 -0.91
N LEU A 109 19.41 -1.61 -0.76
CA LEU A 109 18.92 -2.25 0.46
C LEU A 109 18.57 -3.71 0.17
N ILE A 110 18.99 -4.60 1.06
CA ILE A 110 18.94 -6.04 0.86
C ILE A 110 18.18 -6.67 2.01
N TYR A 111 17.10 -7.36 1.68
CA TYR A 111 16.22 -8.03 2.62
C TYR A 111 16.35 -9.54 2.56
N LYS A 112 16.06 -10.15 3.70
CA LYS A 112 15.70 -11.55 3.79
C LYS A 112 14.18 -11.66 3.69
N CYS A 113 13.70 -12.37 2.67
CA CYS A 113 12.27 -12.65 2.47
C CYS A 113 12.00 -14.14 2.73
N PRO A 114 11.31 -14.52 3.81
CA PRO A 114 11.03 -15.93 4.10
C PRO A 114 10.24 -16.62 2.97
N LYS A 115 10.60 -17.85 2.62
CA LYS A 115 9.97 -18.61 1.51
C LYS A 115 8.54 -19.07 1.82
N ASP A 116 8.24 -19.19 3.09
CA ASP A 116 6.96 -19.58 3.64
C ASP A 116 5.95 -18.42 3.65
N TYR A 117 6.28 -17.24 3.10
CA TYR A 117 5.34 -16.13 2.97
C TYR A 117 4.76 -16.01 1.56
N LEU A 118 3.52 -15.54 1.49
CA LEU A 118 2.74 -15.27 0.28
C LEU A 118 2.35 -13.80 0.24
N ASN A 119 2.34 -13.22 -0.95
CA ASN A 119 1.70 -11.93 -1.19
C ASN A 119 0.18 -12.05 -1.00
N LEU A 120 -0.41 -11.13 -0.24
CA LEU A 120 -1.83 -11.20 0.11
C LEU A 120 -2.74 -10.99 -1.10
N ARG A 121 -2.38 -10.10 -2.03
CA ARG A 121 -3.15 -9.92 -3.27
C ARG A 121 -3.12 -11.20 -4.11
N ASP A 122 -1.94 -11.78 -4.31
CA ASP A 122 -1.78 -13.01 -5.08
C ASP A 122 -2.54 -14.18 -4.47
N TYR A 123 -2.56 -14.27 -3.14
CA TYR A 123 -3.36 -15.25 -2.41
C TYR A 123 -4.85 -15.13 -2.80
N TYR A 124 -5.44 -13.93 -2.69
CA TYR A 124 -6.86 -13.76 -3.02
C TYR A 124 -7.17 -14.00 -4.50
N LEU A 125 -6.30 -13.57 -5.42
CA LEU A 125 -6.50 -13.79 -6.85
C LEU A 125 -6.39 -15.27 -7.23
N THR A 126 -5.48 -16.01 -6.58
CA THR A 126 -5.24 -17.43 -6.86
C THR A 126 -6.33 -18.31 -6.26
N TYR A 127 -6.60 -18.16 -4.96
CA TYR A 127 -7.49 -19.07 -4.24
C TYR A 127 -8.94 -18.62 -4.23
N LYS A 128 -9.21 -17.33 -4.47
CA LYS A 128 -10.57 -16.72 -4.42
C LYS A 128 -11.30 -17.03 -3.11
N ALA A 129 -10.56 -17.21 -2.03
CA ALA A 129 -11.04 -17.52 -0.70
C ALA A 129 -10.91 -16.28 0.20
N PHE A 130 -12.03 -15.82 0.75
CA PHE A 130 -12.13 -14.55 1.49
C PHE A 130 -12.49 -14.81 2.96
N SER A 131 -11.62 -15.54 3.67
CA SER A 131 -11.77 -15.74 5.12
C SER A 131 -11.66 -14.41 5.86
N THR A 132 -12.54 -14.17 6.82
CA THR A 132 -12.54 -12.94 7.64
C THR A 132 -11.33 -12.85 8.58
N LYS A 133 -10.63 -13.97 8.83
CA LYS A 133 -9.49 -14.03 9.74
C LYS A 133 -8.28 -13.22 9.25
N ILE A 134 -7.93 -13.30 7.95
CA ILE A 134 -6.79 -12.55 7.42
C ILE A 134 -7.05 -11.02 7.46
N PRO A 135 -8.20 -10.51 6.96
CA PRO A 135 -8.52 -9.08 7.08
C PRO A 135 -8.54 -8.60 8.53
N GLU A 136 -9.07 -9.38 9.46
CA GLU A 136 -9.04 -9.06 10.90
C GLU A 136 -7.60 -8.92 11.40
N LEU A 137 -6.71 -9.86 11.08
CA LEU A 137 -5.28 -9.77 11.39
C LEU A 137 -4.64 -8.51 10.81
N VAL A 138 -4.94 -8.17 9.55
CA VAL A 138 -4.43 -6.94 8.92
C VAL A 138 -4.89 -5.71 9.70
N GLY A 139 -6.17 -5.67 10.08
CA GLY A 139 -6.72 -4.62 10.92
C GLY A 139 -6.00 -4.52 12.27
N LEU A 140 -5.81 -5.65 12.96
CA LEU A 140 -5.08 -5.72 14.23
C LEU A 140 -3.64 -5.23 14.08
N SER A 141 -2.94 -5.62 13.01
CA SER A 141 -1.55 -5.22 12.77
C SER A 141 -1.39 -3.73 12.48
N LEU A 142 -2.25 -3.16 11.63
CA LEU A 142 -2.25 -1.72 11.38
C LEU A 142 -2.61 -0.91 12.64
N ALA A 143 -3.57 -1.39 13.43
CA ALA A 143 -3.94 -0.74 14.67
C ALA A 143 -2.80 -0.75 15.71
N SER A 144 -2.11 -1.87 15.86
CA SER A 144 -0.91 -1.95 16.73
C SER A 144 0.17 -0.97 16.26
N LEU A 145 0.48 -0.96 14.96
CA LEU A 145 1.46 -0.04 14.36
C LEU A 145 1.12 1.43 14.66
N HIS A 146 -0.11 1.84 14.35
CA HIS A 146 -0.55 3.22 14.57
C HIS A 146 -0.59 3.56 16.06
N LYS A 147 -1.06 2.64 16.91
CA LYS A 147 -1.17 2.86 18.36
C LYS A 147 0.20 3.02 19.02
N GLU A 148 1.13 2.08 18.77
CA GLU A 148 2.48 2.12 19.34
C GLU A 148 3.21 3.41 18.97
N THR A 149 3.13 3.80 17.71
CA THR A 149 3.86 4.96 17.21
C THR A 149 3.19 6.27 17.62
N MET A 150 1.86 6.33 17.73
CA MET A 150 1.16 7.51 18.26
C MET A 150 1.52 7.82 19.71
N VAL A 151 1.57 6.80 20.58
CA VAL A 151 1.85 6.99 22.01
C VAL A 151 3.33 7.23 22.30
N ASN A 152 4.21 6.90 21.37
CA ASN A 152 5.65 7.05 21.52
C ASN A 152 6.13 8.43 20.99
N PRO A 153 6.54 9.35 21.88
CA PRO A 153 6.97 10.69 21.47
C PRO A 153 8.25 10.71 20.63
N GLU A 154 9.09 9.67 20.73
CA GLU A 154 10.29 9.55 19.89
C GLU A 154 9.93 9.32 18.43
N SER A 155 8.81 8.64 18.14
CA SER A 155 8.34 8.39 16.77
C SER A 155 8.01 9.70 16.06
N HIS A 156 7.22 10.55 16.71
CA HIS A 156 6.92 11.90 16.21
C HIS A 156 8.22 12.69 15.96
N ASN A 157 9.13 12.69 16.93
CA ASN A 157 10.38 13.43 16.81
C ASN A 157 11.29 12.87 15.71
N PHE A 158 11.38 11.56 15.54
CA PHE A 158 12.17 10.93 14.49
C PHE A 158 11.64 11.28 13.09
N LEU A 159 10.33 11.15 12.90
CA LEU A 159 9.69 11.37 11.61
C LEU A 159 9.59 12.86 11.25
N ASN A 160 9.56 13.76 12.24
CA ASN A 160 9.56 15.21 12.04
C ASN A 160 10.93 15.89 12.21
N LYS A 161 12.00 15.15 12.52
CA LYS A 161 13.34 15.75 12.67
C LYS A 161 13.81 16.35 11.35
N SER A 162 13.98 17.68 11.35
CA SER A 162 14.54 18.45 10.25
C SER A 162 16.06 18.30 10.20
N VAL A 163 16.58 17.24 9.58
CA VAL A 163 18.02 17.12 9.29
C VAL A 163 18.21 16.81 7.81
N GLY A 164 18.39 17.85 6.98
CA GLY A 164 19.04 17.81 5.66
C GLY A 164 18.44 16.95 4.54
N GLU A 165 17.60 15.96 4.85
CA GLU A 165 17.01 14.96 3.96
C GLU A 165 15.66 14.59 4.61
N LYS A 166 14.57 15.24 4.17
CA LYS A 166 13.26 15.13 4.82
C LYS A 166 12.64 13.73 4.63
N LEU A 167 12.19 13.10 5.72
CA LEU A 167 11.08 12.12 5.74
C LEU A 167 9.71 12.85 5.69
N CYS A 168 9.62 14.00 5.02
CA CYS A 168 8.34 14.68 4.87
C CYS A 168 7.55 13.93 3.82
N TYR A 169 6.44 13.34 4.22
CA TYR A 169 5.45 12.86 3.28
C TYR A 169 4.96 14.03 2.45
N GLU A 170 5.31 14.00 1.17
CA GLU A 170 4.55 14.71 0.17
C GLU A 170 3.44 13.76 -0.25
N PHE A 171 2.21 14.09 0.18
CA PHE A 171 1.04 13.37 -0.28
C PHE A 171 1.11 13.33 -1.82
N PRO A 172 1.15 12.13 -2.44
CA PRO A 172 1.36 12.03 -3.86
C PRO A 172 0.15 12.66 -4.53
N TYR A 173 0.26 13.89 -5.01
CA TYR A 173 -0.80 14.56 -5.75
C TYR A 173 -0.47 14.42 -7.24
N PRO A 174 -0.99 13.36 -7.90
CA PRO A 174 -0.65 13.12 -9.29
C PRO A 174 -1.05 14.33 -10.11
N PHE A 175 -0.26 14.67 -11.12
CA PHE A 175 -0.54 15.86 -11.91
C PHE A 175 -1.94 15.79 -12.58
N TYR A 176 -2.47 14.59 -12.81
CA TYR A 176 -3.83 14.35 -13.29
C TYR A 176 -4.93 14.92 -12.39
N LEU A 177 -4.64 15.17 -11.11
CA LEU A 177 -5.57 15.80 -10.17
C LEU A 177 -5.38 17.32 -10.10
N ARG A 178 -4.39 17.89 -10.79
CA ARG A 178 -4.16 19.33 -10.79
C ARG A 178 -5.26 20.07 -11.56
N PRO A 179 -5.66 21.26 -11.09
CA PRO A 179 -6.70 22.05 -11.74
C PRO A 179 -6.25 22.65 -13.07
N ILE A 180 -4.95 22.79 -13.30
CA ILE A 180 -4.37 23.40 -14.50
C ILE A 180 -3.45 22.38 -15.16
N ILE A 181 -3.70 22.10 -16.44
CA ILE A 181 -2.80 21.33 -17.30
C ILE A 181 -1.82 22.33 -17.92
N THR A 182 -0.53 22.19 -17.66
CA THR A 182 0.54 22.96 -18.32
C THR A 182 0.92 22.31 -19.66
N PRO A 183 1.52 23.05 -20.61
CA PRO A 183 2.00 22.48 -21.88
C PRO A 183 2.90 21.24 -21.70
N GLU A 184 3.75 21.26 -20.67
CA GLU A 184 4.66 20.15 -20.33
C GLU A 184 3.86 18.92 -19.87
N THR A 185 2.88 19.11 -18.98
CA THR A 185 2.01 18.00 -18.53
C THR A 185 1.14 17.46 -19.66
N PHE A 186 0.69 18.32 -20.58
CA PHE A 186 -0.07 17.91 -21.76
C PHE A 186 0.77 17.04 -22.70
N PHE A 187 2.05 17.37 -22.89
CA PHE A 187 2.96 16.64 -23.78
C PHE A 187 3.26 15.22 -23.30
N ILE A 188 3.35 14.99 -21.98
CA ILE A 188 3.65 13.68 -21.38
C ILE A 188 2.41 12.81 -21.12
N SER A 189 1.21 13.40 -21.22
CA SER A 189 -0.04 12.72 -20.89
C SER A 189 -0.55 11.84 -22.04
N PRO A 190 -0.88 10.55 -21.81
CA PRO A 190 -1.60 9.76 -22.79
C PRO A 190 -2.91 10.45 -23.19
N SER A 191 -3.30 10.38 -24.47
CA SER A 191 -4.53 11.04 -24.95
C SER A 191 -5.79 10.63 -24.16
N GLU A 192 -5.80 9.41 -23.68
CA GLU A 192 -6.84 8.75 -22.91
C GLU A 192 -6.97 9.32 -21.48
N SER A 193 -5.89 9.91 -20.95
CA SER A 193 -5.91 10.59 -19.65
C SER A 193 -6.75 11.87 -19.67
N MET A 194 -6.91 12.51 -20.83
CA MET A 194 -7.68 13.75 -20.99
C MET A 194 -9.14 13.54 -20.64
N LYS A 195 -9.69 12.37 -20.97
CA LYS A 195 -11.08 12.02 -20.62
C LYS A 195 -11.26 11.94 -19.10
N PHE A 196 -10.31 11.32 -18.39
CA PHE A 196 -10.31 11.27 -16.94
C PHE A 196 -10.19 12.67 -16.34
N MET A 197 -9.19 13.45 -16.75
CA MET A 197 -8.98 14.79 -16.24
C MET A 197 -10.22 15.68 -16.45
N LYS A 198 -10.84 15.62 -17.62
CA LYS A 198 -12.08 16.36 -17.90
C LYS A 198 -13.24 15.95 -17.00
N LEU A 199 -13.41 14.65 -16.73
CA LEU A 199 -14.46 14.16 -15.83
C LEU A 199 -14.18 14.57 -14.39
N TYR A 200 -12.94 14.40 -13.93
CA TYR A 200 -12.51 14.76 -12.59
C TYR A 200 -12.63 16.27 -12.34
N GLN A 201 -12.08 17.12 -13.23
CA GLN A 201 -12.08 18.58 -13.10
C GLN A 201 -13.48 19.21 -13.17
N ARG A 202 -14.45 18.57 -13.84
CA ARG A 202 -15.84 19.04 -13.89
C ARG A 202 -16.62 18.79 -12.60
N ASP A 203 -16.13 17.91 -11.75
CA ASP A 203 -16.78 17.58 -10.49
C ASP A 203 -16.22 18.46 -9.35
N GLU A 204 -16.78 19.65 -9.20
CA GLU A 204 -16.33 20.60 -8.17
C GLU A 204 -16.40 20.01 -6.76
N SER A 205 -17.43 19.20 -6.48
CA SER A 205 -17.62 18.56 -5.19
C SER A 205 -16.46 17.63 -4.84
N MET A 206 -16.10 16.74 -5.77
CA MET A 206 -15.01 15.80 -5.60
C MET A 206 -13.66 16.50 -5.51
N ASN A 207 -13.42 17.50 -6.38
CA ASN A 207 -12.18 18.30 -6.33
C ASN A 207 -11.98 18.98 -4.98
N ASN A 208 -13.03 19.58 -4.43
CA ASN A 208 -12.97 20.28 -3.15
C ASN A 208 -12.68 19.30 -2.00
N VAL A 209 -13.34 18.14 -1.99
CA VAL A 209 -13.08 17.10 -0.99
C VAL A 209 -11.65 16.56 -1.08
N VAL A 210 -11.16 16.26 -2.28
CA VAL A 210 -9.80 15.76 -2.48
C VAL A 210 -8.77 16.80 -2.05
N LYS A 211 -8.92 18.08 -2.44
CA LYS A 211 -8.05 19.16 -1.96
C LYS A 211 -8.03 19.23 -0.45
N LYS A 212 -9.20 19.17 0.19
CA LYS A 212 -9.35 19.20 1.65
C LYS A 212 -8.68 18.00 2.31
N LEU A 213 -8.87 16.79 1.78
CA LEU A 213 -8.21 15.57 2.27
C LEU A 213 -6.69 15.72 2.26
N ILE A 214 -6.14 16.37 1.25
CA ILE A 214 -4.70 16.51 1.08
C ILE A 214 -4.14 17.63 1.96
N SER A 215 -4.82 18.77 2.04
CA SER A 215 -4.34 19.91 2.83
C SER A 215 -4.60 19.78 4.32
N GLU A 216 -5.63 19.03 4.72
CA GLU A 216 -6.11 18.94 6.11
C GLU A 216 -6.07 17.50 6.65
N HIS A 217 -5.17 16.64 6.14
CA HIS A 217 -4.97 15.34 6.79
C HIS A 217 -4.25 15.52 8.12
N ASN A 218 -4.70 14.76 9.11
CA ASN A 218 -4.19 14.87 10.47
C ASN A 218 -3.05 13.88 10.66
N HIS A 219 -1.90 14.35 11.16
CA HIS A 219 -0.75 13.49 11.37
C HIS A 219 -0.73 12.98 12.81
N TYR A 220 -1.04 11.70 13.02
CA TYR A 220 -1.18 11.10 14.35
C TYR A 220 -0.15 10.03 14.67
N CYS A 221 0.38 9.33 13.67
CA CYS A 221 1.22 8.15 13.90
C CYS A 221 2.14 7.89 12.70
N LEU A 222 3.01 6.89 12.81
CA LEU A 222 3.72 6.36 11.65
C LEU A 222 2.71 5.71 10.70
N THR A 223 2.68 6.12 9.44
CA THR A 223 1.94 5.48 8.37
C THR A 223 2.91 4.92 7.34
N ASN A 224 2.56 3.79 6.70
CA ASN A 224 3.32 3.23 5.59
C ASN A 224 3.11 4.04 4.31
N ASN A 225 1.91 4.60 4.12
CA ASN A 225 1.46 5.35 2.94
C ASN A 225 1.48 4.56 1.62
N SER A 226 1.73 3.25 1.68
CA SER A 226 1.60 2.32 0.56
C SER A 226 1.00 0.98 1.00
N SER A 227 0.15 1.01 2.04
CA SER A 227 -0.54 -0.17 2.60
C SER A 227 -1.58 -0.74 1.63
N CYS A 228 -1.15 -1.30 0.52
CA CYS A 228 -1.97 -2.08 -0.41
C CYS A 228 -1.79 -3.58 -0.17
N LEU A 229 -2.67 -4.41 -0.72
CA LEU A 229 -2.58 -5.87 -0.55
C LEU A 229 -1.30 -6.45 -1.19
N ASP A 230 -0.73 -5.75 -2.18
CA ASP A 230 0.56 -6.10 -2.78
C ASP A 230 1.75 -5.91 -1.82
N ASN A 231 1.59 -5.08 -0.78
CA ASN A 231 2.63 -4.80 0.19
C ASN A 231 2.43 -5.53 1.53
N ILE A 232 1.48 -6.46 1.58
CA ILE A 232 1.19 -7.27 2.76
C ILE A 232 1.53 -8.73 2.45
N LEU A 233 2.35 -9.34 3.31
CA LEU A 233 2.72 -10.74 3.24
C LEU A 233 2.11 -11.53 4.40
N ILE A 234 1.61 -12.72 4.10
CA ILE A 234 1.05 -13.67 5.08
C ILE A 234 1.82 -15.00 5.02
N PRO A 235 1.94 -15.76 6.13
CA PRO A 235 2.55 -17.08 6.08
C PRO A 235 1.65 -18.04 5.31
N ARG A 236 2.24 -18.98 4.59
CA ARG A 236 1.57 -19.98 3.75
C ARG A 236 0.67 -20.88 4.60
N GLU A 237 1.08 -21.18 5.82
CA GLU A 237 0.34 -22.00 6.78
C GLU A 237 -0.40 -21.16 7.83
N TRP A 238 -0.82 -19.93 7.47
CA TRP A 238 -1.48 -19.01 8.38
C TRP A 238 -2.66 -19.63 9.14
N GLU A 239 -3.43 -20.52 8.52
CA GLU A 239 -4.55 -21.22 9.17
C GLU A 239 -4.09 -22.09 10.34
N ASN A 240 -3.04 -22.89 10.15
CA ASN A 240 -2.48 -23.74 11.18
C ASN A 240 -1.85 -22.91 12.30
N MET A 241 -1.14 -21.84 11.93
CA MET A 241 -0.51 -20.94 12.90
C MET A 241 -1.55 -20.26 13.78
N LEU A 242 -2.70 -19.87 13.22
CA LEU A 242 -3.83 -19.30 13.97
C LEU A 242 -4.49 -20.29 14.93
N LEU A 243 -4.46 -21.58 14.63
CA LEU A 243 -5.01 -22.61 15.53
C LEU A 243 -4.06 -22.92 16.69
N GLN A 244 -2.76 -22.74 16.48
CA GLN A 244 -1.72 -23.02 17.48
C GLN A 244 -1.41 -21.81 18.36
N SER A 245 -1.63 -20.59 17.88
CA SER A 245 -1.42 -19.37 18.65
C SER A 245 -2.59 -19.13 19.63
N LYS A 246 -2.38 -19.45 20.91
CA LYS A 246 -3.35 -19.13 21.99
C LYS A 246 -3.48 -17.62 22.25
N GLN A 247 -2.53 -16.83 21.76
CA GLN A 247 -2.54 -15.37 21.74
C GLN A 247 -2.07 -14.90 20.36
N PHE A 248 -2.75 -13.91 19.79
CA PHE A 248 -2.39 -13.23 18.54
C PHE A 248 -1.10 -12.37 18.66
N ASP A 249 -0.20 -12.70 19.58
CA ASP A 249 1.00 -11.92 19.90
C ASP A 249 2.20 -12.23 18.98
N ASN A 250 2.11 -13.29 18.16
CA ASN A 250 3.09 -13.53 17.10
C ASN A 250 2.65 -12.80 15.82
N ASN A 251 3.45 -11.82 15.38
CA ASN A 251 3.20 -11.06 14.16
C ASN A 251 3.35 -11.92 12.91
N LEU A 252 2.23 -12.55 12.55
CA LEU A 252 2.11 -13.35 11.33
C LEU A 252 2.30 -12.48 10.09
N ILE A 253 1.80 -11.24 10.10
CA ILE A 253 1.85 -10.35 8.94
C ILE A 253 3.21 -9.67 8.83
N LYS A 254 3.71 -9.55 7.60
CA LYS A 254 4.80 -8.63 7.24
C LYS A 254 4.28 -7.56 6.29
N ILE A 255 4.76 -6.34 6.46
CA ILE A 255 4.50 -5.21 5.56
C ILE A 255 5.81 -4.84 4.90
N ILE A 256 5.79 -4.69 3.59
CA ILE A 256 6.94 -4.30 2.78
C ILE A 256 6.75 -2.90 2.21
N ASN A 257 7.81 -2.39 1.57
CA ASN A 257 7.80 -1.12 0.86
C ASN A 257 7.53 0.09 1.78
N TRP A 258 8.40 0.29 2.78
CA TRP A 258 8.32 1.37 3.75
C TRP A 258 8.92 2.70 3.26
N ASP A 259 9.10 2.86 1.95
CA ASP A 259 9.85 3.99 1.38
C ASP A 259 9.08 5.31 1.35
N ASN A 260 7.74 5.25 1.41
CA ASN A 260 6.88 6.41 1.49
C ASN A 260 6.37 6.68 2.92
N CYS A 261 6.93 5.99 3.92
CA CYS A 261 6.47 6.12 5.30
C CYS A 261 6.66 7.53 5.85
N SER A 262 5.82 7.91 6.81
CA SER A 262 5.91 9.21 7.47
C SER A 262 5.13 9.28 8.76
N TRP A 263 5.23 10.41 9.46
CA TRP A 263 4.16 10.81 10.37
C TRP A 263 2.93 11.19 9.54
N GLY A 264 1.76 10.58 9.76
CA GLY A 264 0.64 10.62 8.81
C GLY A 264 -0.73 10.33 9.43
N ASP A 265 -1.76 10.34 8.57
CA ASP A 265 -3.14 10.02 8.95
C ASP A 265 -3.39 8.51 8.87
N PRO A 266 -3.64 7.80 9.99
CA PRO A 266 -3.86 6.36 9.99
C PRO A 266 -5.04 5.91 9.12
N ALA A 267 -5.98 6.82 8.84
CA ALA A 267 -7.11 6.53 7.96
C ALA A 267 -6.67 6.29 6.51
N PHE A 268 -5.52 6.84 6.10
CA PHE A 268 -4.99 6.68 4.75
C PHE A 268 -4.53 5.24 4.48
N ASP A 269 -3.77 4.64 5.40
CA ASP A 269 -3.34 3.25 5.28
C ASP A 269 -4.55 2.30 5.26
N LEU A 270 -5.50 2.51 6.17
CA LEU A 270 -6.71 1.68 6.24
C LEU A 270 -7.57 1.83 4.98
N GLY A 271 -7.77 3.06 4.49
CA GLY A 271 -8.52 3.34 3.27
C GLY A 271 -7.87 2.73 2.03
N THR A 272 -6.53 2.69 1.98
CA THR A 272 -5.78 2.06 0.87
C THR A 272 -5.99 0.55 0.84
N VAL A 273 -5.90 -0.14 1.99
CA VAL A 273 -6.18 -1.59 2.06
C VAL A 273 -7.64 -1.89 1.67
N ILE A 274 -8.60 -1.09 2.15
CA ILE A 274 -10.02 -1.28 1.82
C ILE A 274 -10.27 -1.06 0.33
N ALA A 275 -9.63 -0.06 -0.28
CA ALA A 275 -9.72 0.18 -1.72
C ALA A 275 -9.21 -1.01 -2.53
N ASP A 276 -8.18 -1.69 -2.06
CA ASP A 276 -7.67 -2.92 -2.69
C ASP A 276 -8.65 -4.08 -2.61
N TYR A 277 -9.30 -4.29 -1.47
CA TYR A 277 -10.37 -5.28 -1.33
C TYR A 277 -11.51 -4.99 -2.31
N PHE A 278 -11.98 -3.74 -2.38
CA PHE A 278 -12.98 -3.36 -3.37
C PHE A 278 -12.47 -3.52 -4.80
N SER A 279 -11.18 -3.30 -5.05
CA SER A 279 -10.58 -3.50 -6.37
C SER A 279 -10.60 -4.95 -6.82
N LEU A 280 -10.56 -5.94 -5.91
CA LEU A 280 -10.74 -7.35 -6.26
C LEU A 280 -12.14 -7.59 -6.84
N TRP A 281 -13.18 -7.02 -6.22
CA TRP A 281 -14.55 -7.05 -6.74
C TRP A 281 -14.67 -6.26 -8.06
N LEU A 282 -14.28 -4.98 -8.05
CA LEU A 282 -14.43 -4.07 -9.19
C LEU A 282 -13.74 -4.58 -10.46
N ASN A 283 -12.59 -5.23 -10.31
CA ASN A 283 -11.86 -5.82 -11.43
C ASN A 283 -12.41 -7.16 -11.92
N SER A 284 -13.35 -7.75 -11.18
CA SER A 284 -14.02 -8.99 -11.55
C SER A 284 -15.35 -8.77 -12.29
N ILE A 285 -15.84 -7.52 -12.36
CA ILE A 285 -17.09 -7.16 -13.03
C ILE A 285 -16.85 -7.06 -14.53
N PHE A 286 -17.63 -7.80 -15.31
CA PHE A 286 -17.65 -7.67 -16.77
C PHE A 286 -18.62 -6.56 -17.20
N LEU A 287 -18.09 -5.42 -17.63
CA LEU A 287 -18.91 -4.28 -18.10
C LEU A 287 -18.97 -4.23 -19.63
N HIS A 288 -20.15 -4.51 -20.18
CA HIS A 288 -20.41 -4.43 -21.62
C HIS A 288 -21.61 -3.51 -21.93
N PRO A 289 -21.55 -2.63 -22.96
CA PRO A 289 -22.64 -1.68 -23.25
C PRO A 289 -24.01 -2.33 -23.49
N ALA A 290 -24.03 -3.57 -24.00
CA ALA A 290 -25.27 -4.33 -24.24
C ALA A 290 -25.80 -5.07 -22.99
N LEU A 291 -25.09 -5.05 -21.87
CA LEU A 291 -25.49 -5.71 -20.63
C LEU A 291 -25.97 -4.67 -19.60
N PRO A 292 -27.15 -4.84 -19.01
CA PRO A 292 -27.56 -4.09 -17.83
C PRO A 292 -26.55 -4.22 -16.70
N LEU A 293 -26.44 -3.19 -15.87
CA LEU A 293 -25.46 -3.13 -14.79
C LEU A 293 -25.73 -4.20 -13.72
N GLU A 294 -27.00 -4.48 -13.43
CA GLU A 294 -27.43 -5.50 -12.47
C GLU A 294 -26.97 -6.89 -12.91
N LYS A 295 -27.07 -7.19 -14.20
CA LYS A 295 -26.55 -8.45 -14.77
C LYS A 295 -25.02 -8.48 -14.74
N SER A 296 -24.36 -7.34 -14.94
CA SER A 296 -22.90 -7.26 -14.86
C SER A 296 -22.39 -7.58 -13.45
N PHE A 297 -23.11 -7.15 -12.41
CA PHE A 297 -22.79 -7.52 -11.02
C PHE A 297 -23.02 -9.00 -10.72
N GLN A 298 -24.11 -9.60 -11.23
CA GLN A 298 -24.37 -11.03 -11.08
C GLN A 298 -23.31 -11.91 -11.75
N LEU A 299 -22.63 -11.40 -12.78
CA LEU A 299 -21.58 -12.10 -13.51
C LEU A 299 -20.18 -11.87 -12.93
N ALA A 300 -20.05 -11.08 -11.85
CA ALA A 300 -18.75 -10.81 -11.24
C ALA A 300 -18.13 -12.11 -10.69
N VAL A 301 -16.88 -12.40 -11.08
CA VAL A 301 -16.17 -13.60 -10.61
C VAL A 301 -15.94 -13.55 -9.10
N ILE A 302 -15.75 -12.34 -8.55
CA ILE A 302 -15.64 -12.10 -7.11
C ILE A 302 -16.79 -11.15 -6.75
N PRO A 303 -17.91 -11.65 -6.20
CA PRO A 303 -19.06 -10.81 -5.87
C PRO A 303 -18.77 -9.88 -4.69
N LEU A 304 -19.52 -8.77 -4.58
CA LEU A 304 -19.35 -7.79 -3.50
C LEU A 304 -19.56 -8.44 -2.12
N GLU A 305 -20.52 -9.37 -2.04
CA GLU A 305 -20.90 -10.12 -0.86
C GLU A 305 -19.75 -10.99 -0.31
N ALA A 306 -18.77 -11.36 -1.15
CA ALA A 306 -17.55 -12.04 -0.70
C ALA A 306 -16.51 -11.08 -0.09
N ILE A 307 -16.53 -9.81 -0.50
CA ILE A 307 -15.58 -8.78 -0.06
C ILE A 307 -16.07 -8.05 1.20
N GLN A 308 -17.38 -7.80 1.33
CA GLN A 308 -17.95 -7.06 2.47
C GLN A 308 -17.57 -7.64 3.84
N PRO A 309 -17.63 -8.96 4.09
CA PRO A 309 -17.21 -9.53 5.37
C PRO A 309 -15.73 -9.28 5.67
N SER A 310 -14.88 -9.30 4.64
CA SER A 310 -13.44 -9.03 4.78
C SER A 310 -13.18 -7.59 5.21
N VAL A 311 -13.81 -6.62 4.55
CA VAL A 311 -13.68 -5.20 4.92
C VAL A 311 -14.22 -4.95 6.32
N LEU A 312 -15.36 -5.56 6.68
CA LEU A 312 -15.93 -5.45 8.02
C LEU A 312 -15.01 -6.03 9.09
N ALA A 313 -14.42 -7.20 8.84
CA ALA A 313 -13.50 -7.86 9.77
C ALA A 313 -12.21 -7.04 9.97
N LEU A 314 -11.68 -6.44 8.91
CA LEU A 314 -10.54 -5.52 8.99
C LEU A 314 -10.85 -4.29 9.85
N LEU A 315 -12.00 -3.64 9.65
CA LEU A 315 -12.41 -2.51 10.48
C LEU A 315 -12.62 -2.94 11.94
N LYS A 316 -13.27 -4.08 12.18
CA LYS A 316 -13.47 -4.64 13.53
C LYS A 316 -12.13 -4.92 14.22
N GLY A 317 -11.19 -5.58 13.55
CA GLY A 317 -9.85 -5.85 14.07
C GLY A 317 -9.13 -4.56 14.42
N TYR A 318 -9.13 -3.58 13.51
CA TYR A 318 -8.47 -2.30 13.74
C TYR A 318 -9.01 -1.59 15.00
N ILE A 319 -10.32 -1.45 15.07
CA ILE A 319 -10.99 -0.68 16.11
C ILE A 319 -10.93 -1.38 17.46
N SER A 320 -11.05 -2.71 17.50
CA SER A 320 -10.95 -3.46 18.74
C SER A 320 -9.56 -3.34 19.38
N LYS A 321 -8.50 -3.23 18.58
CA LYS A 321 -7.11 -3.08 19.06
C LYS A 321 -6.76 -1.63 19.41
N PHE A 322 -7.34 -0.67 18.69
CA PHE A 322 -7.10 0.75 18.90
C PHE A 322 -8.42 1.55 19.06
N PRO A 323 -9.22 1.27 20.09
CA PRO A 323 -10.51 1.93 20.29
C PRO A 323 -10.37 3.44 20.61
N GLU A 324 -9.25 3.85 21.17
CA GLU A 324 -8.99 5.24 21.54
C GLU A 324 -8.95 6.19 20.32
N ILE A 325 -8.69 5.66 19.11
CA ILE A 325 -8.66 6.45 17.88
C ILE A 325 -9.96 7.21 17.65
N ILE A 326 -11.11 6.64 18.00
CA ILE A 326 -12.42 7.29 17.83
C ILE A 326 -12.59 8.47 18.79
N LYS A 327 -11.95 8.42 19.95
CA LYS A 327 -11.97 9.54 20.91
C LYS A 327 -11.13 10.71 20.39
N TYR A 328 -9.95 10.42 19.83
CA TYR A 328 -9.06 11.43 19.27
C TYR A 328 -9.52 11.94 17.89
N TYR A 329 -10.22 11.09 17.14
CA TYR A 329 -10.68 11.35 15.79
C TYR A 329 -12.13 10.87 15.61
N PRO A 330 -13.13 11.66 16.05
CA PRO A 330 -14.54 11.24 16.02
C PRO A 330 -15.07 10.87 14.62
N CYS A 331 -14.59 11.52 13.56
CA CYS A 331 -14.96 11.22 12.17
C CYS A 331 -14.01 10.21 11.49
N PHE A 332 -13.29 9.39 12.25
CA PHE A 332 -12.25 8.49 11.71
C PHE A 332 -12.77 7.57 10.59
N LEU A 333 -13.93 6.91 10.79
CA LEU A 333 -14.47 5.99 9.77
C LEU A 333 -14.90 6.71 8.49
N GLU A 334 -15.48 7.90 8.62
CA GLU A 334 -15.81 8.72 7.44
C GLU A 334 -14.53 9.08 6.68
N ARG A 335 -13.46 9.43 7.41
CA ARG A 335 -12.15 9.71 6.81
C ARG A 335 -11.57 8.48 6.12
N VAL A 336 -11.69 7.30 6.71
CA VAL A 336 -11.25 6.03 6.11
C VAL A 336 -11.97 5.78 4.77
N ILE A 337 -13.28 6.02 4.72
CA ILE A 337 -14.05 5.90 3.46
C ILE A 337 -13.65 6.95 2.44
N GLN A 338 -13.40 8.18 2.86
CA GLN A 338 -12.88 9.22 1.98
C GLN A 338 -11.52 8.83 1.37
N PHE A 339 -10.59 8.34 2.17
CA PHE A 339 -9.31 7.83 1.67
C PHE A 339 -9.45 6.57 0.82
N THR A 340 -10.44 5.72 1.09
CA THR A 340 -10.80 4.61 0.20
C THR A 340 -11.17 5.12 -1.20
N GLY A 341 -12.04 6.14 -1.26
CA GLY A 341 -12.43 6.77 -2.52
C GLY A 341 -11.25 7.40 -3.27
N LEU A 342 -10.34 8.05 -2.55
CA LEU A 342 -9.11 8.63 -3.11
C LEU A 342 -8.13 7.57 -3.62
N ALA A 343 -7.92 6.49 -2.87
CA ALA A 343 -7.07 5.36 -3.29
C ALA A 343 -7.63 4.68 -4.56
N LEU A 344 -8.95 4.59 -4.71
CA LEU A 344 -9.57 4.13 -5.96
C LEU A 344 -9.31 5.08 -7.15
N ILE A 345 -9.25 6.40 -6.92
CA ILE A 345 -8.84 7.36 -7.97
C ILE A 345 -7.39 7.11 -8.38
N TYR A 346 -6.49 6.84 -7.44
CA TYR A 346 -5.10 6.49 -7.75
C TYR A 346 -5.00 5.24 -8.60
N LYS A 347 -5.84 4.23 -8.37
CA LYS A 347 -5.88 3.05 -9.23
C LYS A 347 -6.32 3.36 -10.67
N ILE A 348 -7.24 4.29 -10.86
CA ILE A 348 -7.61 4.77 -12.21
C ILE A 348 -6.39 5.41 -12.89
N ILE A 349 -5.64 6.23 -12.15
CA ILE A 349 -4.43 6.88 -12.66
C ILE A 349 -3.36 5.83 -13.03
N THR A 350 -3.11 4.83 -12.19
CA THR A 350 -2.21 3.71 -12.50
C THR A 350 -2.66 2.96 -13.75
N MET A 351 -3.97 2.72 -13.90
CA MET A 351 -4.54 2.08 -15.09
C MET A 351 -4.26 2.91 -16.36
N ILE A 352 -4.46 4.23 -16.30
CA ILE A 352 -4.17 5.15 -17.41
C ILE A 352 -2.69 5.15 -17.76
N ASN A 353 -1.80 5.22 -16.76
CA ASN A 353 -0.35 5.18 -16.95
C ASN A 353 0.14 3.85 -17.55
N SER A 354 -0.57 2.75 -17.29
CA SER A 354 -0.30 1.44 -17.92
C SER A 354 -0.79 1.34 -19.38
N PHE A 355 -1.08 2.48 -20.03
CA PHE A 355 -1.60 2.59 -21.41
C PHE A 355 -2.92 1.83 -21.68
N LYS A 356 -3.67 1.50 -20.63
CA LYS A 356 -5.00 0.85 -20.76
C LYS A 356 -6.13 1.83 -21.06
N GLY A 357 -5.85 3.13 -20.96
CA GLY A 357 -6.83 4.21 -21.14
C GLY A 357 -7.99 4.17 -20.13
N LEU A 358 -8.90 5.16 -20.23
CA LEU A 358 -10.11 5.19 -19.39
C LEU A 358 -11.28 4.46 -20.07
N ASN A 359 -11.54 3.23 -19.63
CA ASN A 359 -12.65 2.38 -20.08
C ASN A 359 -13.90 2.54 -19.18
N ASN A 360 -14.96 1.77 -19.47
CA ASN A 360 -16.22 1.79 -18.70
C ASN A 360 -16.00 1.41 -17.23
N GLN A 361 -15.04 0.54 -16.96
CA GLN A 361 -14.65 0.16 -15.61
C GLN A 361 -14.04 1.32 -14.85
N GLY A 362 -13.10 2.07 -15.45
CA GLY A 362 -12.57 3.30 -14.85
C GLY A 362 -13.64 4.34 -14.56
N ILE A 363 -14.63 4.50 -15.44
CA ILE A 363 -15.78 5.40 -15.21
C ILE A 363 -16.63 4.92 -14.02
N PHE A 364 -16.88 3.61 -13.92
CA PHE A 364 -17.63 3.03 -12.81
C PHE A 364 -16.89 3.21 -11.47
N ILE A 365 -15.58 2.95 -11.45
CA ILE A 365 -14.73 3.18 -10.28
C ILE A 365 -14.77 4.66 -9.89
N LEU A 366 -14.68 5.59 -10.85
CA LEU A 366 -14.75 7.02 -10.57
C LEU A 366 -16.07 7.44 -9.91
N LYS A 367 -17.20 6.88 -10.36
CA LYS A 367 -18.52 7.12 -9.74
C LYS A 367 -18.60 6.58 -8.31
N LEU A 368 -18.00 5.41 -8.05
CA LEU A 368 -17.93 4.86 -6.71
C LEU A 368 -17.03 5.71 -5.80
N SER A 369 -15.85 6.11 -6.29
CA SER A 369 -14.93 7.04 -5.63
C SER A 369 -15.61 8.34 -5.26
N HIS A 370 -16.39 8.93 -6.18
CA HIS A 370 -17.17 10.15 -5.92
C HIS A 370 -18.09 9.98 -4.71
N ASN A 371 -18.87 8.90 -4.67
CA ASN A 371 -19.77 8.65 -3.54
C ASN A 371 -19.01 8.47 -2.22
N MET A 372 -17.88 7.76 -2.23
CA MET A 372 -17.05 7.56 -1.03
C MET A 372 -16.43 8.87 -0.53
N LEU A 373 -16.01 9.74 -1.43
CA LEU A 373 -15.43 11.04 -1.11
C LEU A 373 -16.48 12.04 -0.60
N CYS A 374 -17.54 12.22 -1.39
CA CYS A 374 -18.53 13.28 -1.17
C CYS A 374 -19.66 12.87 -0.21
N ASN A 375 -19.93 11.57 -0.05
CA ASN A 375 -21.00 11.05 0.81
C ASN A 375 -20.49 9.83 1.63
N PRO A 376 -19.45 9.99 2.46
CA PRO A 376 -18.78 8.87 3.12
C PRO A 376 -19.71 8.07 4.04
N GLU A 377 -20.56 8.73 4.82
CA GLU A 377 -21.52 8.07 5.71
C GLU A 377 -22.53 7.19 4.94
N LYS A 378 -23.05 7.71 3.82
CA LYS A 378 -23.97 6.97 2.96
C LYS A 378 -23.28 5.78 2.31
N SER A 379 -22.05 5.97 1.83
CA SER A 379 -21.24 4.91 1.22
C SER A 379 -20.90 3.82 2.23
N LEU A 380 -20.57 4.20 3.46
CA LEU A 380 -20.33 3.27 4.57
C LEU A 380 -21.57 2.39 4.80
N LYS A 381 -22.75 3.00 4.90
CA LYS A 381 -24.03 2.29 5.10
C LYS A 381 -24.41 1.39 3.92
N SER A 382 -24.16 1.81 2.68
CA SER A 382 -24.56 1.02 1.50
C SER A 382 -23.58 -0.11 1.19
N LEU A 383 -22.28 0.13 1.37
CA LEU A 383 -21.24 -0.84 1.05
C LEU A 383 -20.97 -1.79 2.22
N LEU A 384 -21.24 -1.39 3.45
CA LEU A 384 -21.05 -2.20 4.65
C LEU A 384 -22.33 -2.14 5.53
N PRO A 385 -23.45 -2.72 5.06
CA PRO A 385 -24.74 -2.61 5.76
C PRO A 385 -24.71 -3.17 7.19
N ASN A 386 -23.87 -4.18 7.44
CA ASN A 386 -23.72 -4.84 8.75
C ASN A 386 -22.77 -4.08 9.72
N LEU A 387 -22.25 -2.92 9.33
CA LEU A 387 -21.38 -2.13 10.21
C LEU A 387 -22.11 -1.59 11.44
N LYS A 388 -23.45 -1.45 11.39
CA LYS A 388 -24.27 -0.99 12.53
C LYS A 388 -24.21 -1.90 13.76
N GLU A 389 -23.73 -3.13 13.61
CA GLU A 389 -23.50 -4.05 14.73
C GLU A 389 -22.25 -3.67 15.57
N LEU A 390 -21.44 -2.72 15.10
CA LEU A 390 -20.45 -2.05 15.92
C LEU A 390 -21.21 -1.06 16.81
N ALA A 391 -21.55 -1.49 18.02
CA ALA A 391 -21.92 -0.55 19.07
C ALA A 391 -20.69 0.33 19.36
N TRP A 392 -20.78 1.61 19.01
CA TRP A 392 -19.79 2.64 19.29
C TRP A 392 -20.17 3.40 20.56
#